data_AF-A0A928LMP3-F1
#
_entry.id   AF-A0A928LMP3-F1
#
_cell.length_a   1.000
_cell.length_b   1.000
_cell.length_c   1.000
_cell.angle_alpha   90.00
_cell.angle_beta   90.00
_cell.angle_gamma   90.00
#
_symmetry.space_group_name_H-M   'P 1'
#
loop_
_entity.id
_entity.type
_entity.pdbx_description
1 polymer ?
#
loop_
_entity_poly.entity_id
_entity_poly.type
_entity_poly.pdbx_seq_one_letter_code
_entity_poly.pdbx_strand_id
1 'polypeptide(L)' 'MSNVIFESLIEEANYAIRSKSRDLVFEVYGMAKMARLTHVITPEQFKKLNEMLITDGINNPKA' A
#
# COMPACT_ATOMS: atom_id res chain seq x y z
N MET A 1 -16.12 -12.26 4.21
CA MET A 1 -15.76 -12.13 2.79
C MET A 1 -14.35 -11.56 2.78
N SER A 2 -13.33 -12.35 2.42
CA SER A 2 -11.97 -11.79 2.34
C SER A 2 -11.95 -10.79 1.19
N ASN A 3 -11.37 -9.61 1.43
CA ASN A 3 -11.30 -8.58 0.42
C ASN A 3 -10.05 -8.85 -0.43
N VAL A 4 -10.21 -9.66 -1.48
CA VAL A 4 -9.12 -10.11 -2.38
C VAL A 4 -8.26 -8.95 -2.88
N ILE A 5 -8.88 -7.78 -3.14
CA ILE A 5 -8.15 -6.58 -3.58
C ILE A 5 -7.25 -6.03 -2.48
N PHE A 6 -7.71 -6.03 -1.24
CA PHE A 6 -6.88 -5.58 -0.12
C PHE A 6 -5.68 -6.52 0.08
N GLU A 7 -5.88 -7.83 0.00
CA GLU A 7 -4.79 -8.81 0.11
C GLU A 7 -3.74 -8.64 -1.01
N SER A 8 -4.19 -8.46 -2.26
CA SER A 8 -3.29 -8.18 -3.39
C SER A 8 -2.50 -6.88 -3.20
N LEU A 9 -3.14 -5.80 -2.73
CA LEU A 9 -2.45 -4.54 -2.43
C LEU A 9 -1.40 -4.68 -1.32
N ILE A 10 -1.62 -5.57 -0.34
CA ILE A 10 -0.64 -5.88 0.71
C ILE A 10 0.57 -6.61 0.10
N GLU A 11 0.36 -7.55 -0.81
CA GLU A 11 1.45 -8.25 -1.49
C GLU A 11 2.30 -7.30 -2.33
N GLU A 12 1.66 -6.44 -3.13
CA GLU A 12 2.32 -5.41 -3.93
C GLU A 12 3.08 -4.41 -3.06
N ALA A 13 2.50 -3.98 -1.93
CA ALA A 13 3.18 -3.08 -0.99
C ALA A 13 4.45 -3.72 -0.43
N ASN A 14 4.37 -4.99 -0.02
CA ASN A 14 5.55 -5.72 0.46
C ASN A 14 6.61 -5.92 -0.63
N TYR A 15 6.20 -6.16 -1.87
CA TYR A 15 7.13 -6.24 -2.99
C TYR A 15 7.83 -4.90 -3.24
N ALA A 16 7.07 -3.80 -3.34
CA ALA A 16 7.59 -2.46 -3.57
C ALA A 16 8.59 -2.04 -2.48
N ILE A 17 8.26 -2.26 -1.20
CA ILE A 17 9.17 -1.96 -0.08
C ILE A 17 10.47 -2.78 -0.19
N ARG A 18 10.37 -4.11 -0.40
CA ARG A 18 11.55 -4.99 -0.52
C ARG A 18 12.42 -4.66 -1.73
N SER A 19 11.83 -4.15 -2.80
CA SER A 19 12.57 -3.73 -4.00
C SER A 19 13.42 -2.47 -3.78
N LYS A 20 13.20 -1.74 -2.67
CA LYS A 20 13.80 -0.43 -2.38
C LYS A 20 13.58 0.60 -3.49
N SER A 21 12.57 0.40 -4.33
CA SER A 21 12.18 1.34 -5.39
C SER A 21 11.13 2.30 -4.85
N ARG A 22 11.54 3.57 -4.72
CA ARG A 22 10.63 4.66 -4.35
C ARG A 22 9.46 4.78 -5.33
N ASP A 23 9.71 4.61 -6.62
CA ASP A 23 8.69 4.78 -7.65
C ASP A 23 7.62 3.68 -7.56
N LEU A 24 8.02 2.43 -7.33
CA LEU A 24 7.08 1.33 -7.11
C LEU A 24 6.22 1.56 -5.87
N VAL A 25 6.80 2.09 -4.78
CA VAL A 25 6.01 2.41 -3.59
C VAL A 25 4.95 3.48 -3.88
N PHE A 26 5.28 4.52 -4.65
CA PHE A 26 4.30 5.54 -5.04
C PHE A 26 3.24 5.00 -6.01
N GLU A 27 3.58 4.08 -6.90
CA GLU A 27 2.64 3.39 -7.77
C GLU A 27 1.59 2.61 -6.95
N VAL A 28 2.06 1.78 -6.01
CA VAL A 28 1.18 1.01 -5.13
C VAL A 28 0.33 1.93 -4.25
N TYR A 29 0.88 3.04 -3.77
CA TYR A 29 0.12 4.05 -3.04
C TYR A 29 -1.01 4.65 -3.89
N GLY A 30 -0.73 4.94 -5.16
CA GLY A 30 -1.72 5.38 -6.14
C GLY A 30 -2.86 4.36 -6.31
N MET A 31 -2.51 3.08 -6.47
CA MET A 31 -3.49 1.99 -6.55
C MET A 31 -4.37 1.90 -5.30
N ALA A 32 -3.76 1.95 -4.11
CA ALA A 32 -4.49 1.95 -2.83
C ALA A 32 -5.45 3.15 -2.72
N LYS A 33 -5.02 4.34 -3.15
CA LYS A 33 -5.85 5.55 -3.15
C LYS A 33 -7.04 5.40 -4.09
N MET A 34 -6.84 4.83 -5.28
CA MET A 34 -7.92 4.54 -6.23
C MET A 34 -8.92 3.53 -5.66
N ALA A 35 -8.44 2.43 -5.07
CA ALA A 35 -9.29 1.44 -4.42
C ALA A 35 -10.12 2.04 -3.27
N ARG A 36 -9.56 3.01 -2.54
CA ARG A 36 -10.30 3.75 -1.50
C ARG A 36 -11.35 4.68 -2.10
N LEU A 37 -11.02 5.39 -3.19
CA LEU A 37 -11.94 6.31 -3.88
C LEU A 37 -13.13 5.57 -4.51
N THR A 38 -12.93 4.34 -4.98
CA THR A 38 -13.98 3.50 -5.54
C THR A 38 -14.69 2.62 -4.50
N HIS A 39 -14.42 2.84 -3.21
CA HIS A 39 -15.01 2.10 -2.09
C HIS A 39 -14.77 0.59 -2.10
N VAL A 40 -13.76 0.12 -2.83
CA VAL A 40 -13.34 -1.30 -2.88
C VAL A 40 -12.66 -1.71 -1.58
N ILE A 41 -11.94 -0.77 -0.92
CA ILE A 41 -11.34 -0.98 0.41
C ILE A 41 -11.88 0.04 1.41
N THR A 42 -11.90 -0.35 2.69
CA THR A 42 -12.34 0.53 3.78
C THR A 42 -11.30 1.62 4.09
N PRO A 43 -11.69 2.69 4.81
CA PRO A 43 -10.75 3.68 5.31
C PRO A 43 -9.62 3.07 6.16
N GLU A 44 -9.93 2.07 6.99
CA GLU A 44 -8.97 1.39 7.88
C GLU A 44 -7.97 0.56 7.08
N GLN A 45 -8.45 -0.13 6.04
CA GLN A 45 -7.60 -0.86 5.10
C GLN A 45 -6.64 0.08 4.36
N PHE A 46 -7.16 1.22 3.86
CA PHE A 46 -6.32 2.23 3.23
C PHE A 46 -5.29 2.82 4.20
N LYS A 47 -5.69 3.09 5.45
CA LYS A 47 -4.77 3.59 6.49
C LYS A 47 -3.62 2.62 6.72
N LYS A 48 -3.89 1.32 6.81
CA LYS A 48 -2.84 0.30 6.95
C LYS A 48 -1.87 0.27 5.77
N LEU A 49 -2.37 0.37 4.53
CA LEU A 49 -1.51 0.47 3.35
C LEU A 49 -0.67 1.75 3.35
N ASN A 50 -1.23 2.88 3.78
CA ASN A 50 -0.50 4.14 3.93
C ASN A 50 0.63 4.01 4.97
N GLU A 51 0.37 3.40 6.13
CA GLU A 51 1.38 3.13 7.14
C GLU A 51 2.52 2.29 6.57
N MET A 52 2.21 1.18 5.89
CA MET A 52 3.22 0.31 5.28
C MET A 52 4.07 1.04 4.22
N LEU A 53 3.44 1.72 3.27
CA LEU A 53 4.13 2.29 2.11
C LEU A 53 4.90 3.56 2.47
N ILE A 54 4.30 4.44 3.28
CA ILE A 54 4.82 5.78 3.52
C ILE A 54 5.60 5.83 4.84
N THR A 55 4.99 5.41 5.94
CA THR A 55 5.62 5.51 7.27
C THR A 55 6.73 4.49 7.44
N ASP A 56 6.43 3.22 7.18
CA ASP A 56 7.35 2.09 7.40
C ASP A 56 8.22 1.79 6.17
N GLY A 57 7.81 2.29 5.00
CA GLY A 57 8.53 2.21 3.72
C GLY A 57 9.40 3.44 3.47
N ILE A 58 8.94 4.36 2.61
CA ILE A 58 9.77 5.48 2.10
C ILE A 58 10.35 6.36 3.22
N ASN A 59 9.57 6.68 4.25
CA ASN A 59 10.03 7.57 5.32
C ASN A 59 10.76 6.85 6.46
N ASN A 60 10.90 5.52 6.38
CA ASN A 60 11.61 4.77 7.39
C ASN A 60 13.11 4.74 7.07
N PRO A 61 13.97 5.39 7.88
CA PRO A 61 15.41 5.40 7.65
C PRO A 61 16.09 4.02 7.81
N LYS A 62 15.33 3.00 8.23
CA LYS A 62 15.81 1.62 8.46
C LYS A 62 15.24 0.59 7.48
N ALA A 63 14.42 1.00 6.50
CA ALA A 63 13.81 0.09 5.53
C ALA A 63 14.81 -0.46 4.48
#